data_AF-A0A183M378-F1
#
_entry.id   AF-A0A183M378-F1
#
_cell.length_a   1.000
_cell.length_b   1.000
_cell.length_c   1.000
_cell.angle_alpha   90.00
_cell.angle_beta   90.00
_cell.angle_gamma   90.00
#
_symmetry.space_group_name_H-M   'P 1'
#
loop_
_entity.id
_entity.type
_entity.pdbx_description
1 polymer ?
#
loop_
_entity_poly.entity_id
_entity_poly.type
_entity_poly.pdbx_seq_one_letter_code
_entity_poly.pdbx_strand_id
1 'polypeptide(L)'
;MFTCSKHLYIRIILFFLLLHILWLLITYKQFISQKNNDKSILMNEPYQLLIPQTCYNICQLMIKLPKTNLIHSKFIKKSQKLWPNFNANLMTLYNINNELINKGKLKNVGFIEALKLFKFNCVIFHDVNLAPINYYNSYQCDELTKYMAIHLSVGININKFKLPYKTYLGGVLKISTHHFITVNGYSNEYWGLDIENDDDFEKRLTITNIKYIHVNDRIGQYLYIPYNSKYSLQSNNLKKLLNRSNKNMNSDGLNDVSYKVISRSDLPFFTHLQVLIKQS
;
A
#
# COMPACT_ATOMS: atom_id res chain seq x y z
N MET A 1 -43.88 65.23 -15.91
CA MET A 1 -44.56 63.92 -15.86
C MET A 1 -43.62 62.77 -16.26
N PHE A 2 -42.41 62.65 -15.69
CA PHE A 2 -41.42 61.62 -16.11
C PHE A 2 -40.49 61.10 -14.99
N THR A 3 -40.91 61.12 -13.72
CA THR A 3 -40.11 60.57 -12.60
C THR A 3 -40.46 59.12 -12.23
N CYS A 4 -41.62 58.61 -12.68
CA CYS A 4 -42.08 57.26 -12.35
C CYS A 4 -41.38 56.14 -13.15
N SER A 5 -40.86 56.44 -14.34
CA SER A 5 -40.26 55.43 -15.25
C SER A 5 -38.84 54.98 -14.87
N LYS A 6 -38.00 55.88 -14.33
CA LYS A 6 -36.62 55.53 -13.93
C LYS A 6 -36.58 54.57 -12.73
N HIS A 7 -37.47 54.73 -11.76
CA HIS A 7 -37.56 53.82 -10.62
C HIS A 7 -38.08 52.44 -11.01
N LEU A 8 -38.97 52.37 -12.01
CA LEU A 8 -39.45 51.09 -12.54
C LEU A 8 -38.32 50.32 -13.22
N TYR A 9 -37.49 51.01 -14.02
CA TYR A 9 -36.34 50.39 -14.69
C TYR A 9 -35.29 49.85 -13.70
N ILE A 10 -34.97 50.61 -12.65
CA ILE A 10 -34.04 50.17 -11.60
C ILE A 10 -34.60 48.95 -10.84
N ARG A 11 -35.91 48.91 -10.54
CA ARG A 11 -36.54 47.76 -9.90
C ARG A 11 -36.51 46.51 -10.79
N ILE A 12 -36.69 46.67 -12.10
CA ILE A 12 -36.59 45.57 -13.05
C ILE A 12 -35.15 45.02 -13.09
N ILE A 13 -34.13 45.89 -13.14
CA ILE A 13 -32.72 45.45 -13.11
C ILE A 13 -32.40 44.72 -11.80
N LEU A 14 -32.80 45.27 -10.65
CA LEU A 14 -32.57 44.64 -9.35
C LEU A 14 -33.25 43.28 -9.24
N PHE A 15 -34.45 43.12 -9.82
CA PHE A 15 -35.16 41.85 -9.85
C PHE A 15 -34.43 40.80 -10.68
N PHE A 16 -33.93 41.15 -11.87
CA PHE A 16 -33.13 40.24 -12.69
C PHE A 16 -31.79 39.89 -12.02
N LEU A 17 -31.16 40.84 -11.33
CA LEU A 17 -29.92 40.59 -10.58
C LEU A 17 -30.16 39.61 -9.42
N LEU A 18 -31.29 39.74 -8.72
CA LEU A 18 -31.69 38.82 -7.66
C LEU A 18 -31.96 37.41 -8.19
N LEU A 19 -32.65 37.29 -9.34
CA LEU A 19 -32.89 36.01 -10.01
C LEU A 19 -31.58 35.34 -10.43
N HIS A 20 -30.61 36.11 -10.94
CA HIS A 20 -29.30 35.57 -11.31
C HIS A 20 -28.52 35.07 -10.10
N ILE A 21 -28.54 35.81 -8.97
CA ILE A 21 -27.91 35.37 -7.72
C ILE A 21 -28.58 34.09 -7.19
N LEU A 22 -29.91 34.01 -7.25
CA LEU A 22 -30.65 32.82 -6.83
C LEU A 22 -30.28 31.61 -7.69
N TRP A 23 -30.15 31.80 -9.00
CA TRP A 23 -29.71 30.75 -9.94
C TRP A 23 -28.26 30.30 -9.67
N LEU A 24 -27.35 31.22 -9.35
CA LEU A 24 -25.98 30.89 -8.93
C LEU A 24 -25.96 30.08 -7.62
N LEU A 25 -26.83 30.41 -6.66
CA LEU A 25 -26.94 29.66 -5.41
C LEU A 25 -27.53 28.25 -5.63
N ILE A 26 -28.51 28.10 -6.52
CA ILE A 26 -29.10 26.79 -6.87
C ILE A 26 -28.07 25.92 -7.59
N THR A 27 -27.37 26.46 -8.58
CA THR A 27 -26.32 25.74 -9.32
C THR A 27 -25.15 25.38 -8.42
N TYR A 28 -24.74 26.26 -7.51
CA TYR A 28 -23.73 25.97 -6.49
C TYR A 28 -24.18 24.85 -5.53
N LYS A 29 -25.43 24.88 -5.07
CA LYS A 29 -25.99 23.84 -4.20
C LYS A 29 -26.11 22.49 -4.92
N GLN A 30 -26.49 22.49 -6.20
CA GLN A 30 -26.47 21.28 -7.04
C GLN A 30 -25.05 20.76 -7.24
N PHE A 31 -24.07 21.63 -7.49
CA PHE A 31 -22.65 21.25 -7.60
C PHE A 31 -22.10 20.66 -6.30
N ILE A 32 -22.42 21.23 -5.13
CA ILE A 32 -22.06 20.65 -3.82
C ILE A 32 -22.78 19.32 -3.59
N SER A 33 -24.06 19.20 -3.97
CA SER A 33 -24.80 17.94 -3.86
C SER A 33 -24.23 16.86 -4.78
N GLN A 34 -23.72 17.22 -5.96
CA GLN A 34 -23.08 16.30 -6.89
C GLN A 34 -21.70 15.88 -6.39
N LYS A 35 -20.93 16.80 -5.79
CA LYS A 35 -19.66 16.51 -5.10
C LYS A 35 -19.84 15.63 -3.85
N ASN A 36 -20.99 15.71 -3.18
CA ASN A 36 -21.34 14.83 -2.05
C ASN A 36 -21.93 13.48 -2.50
N ASN A 37 -22.49 13.39 -3.71
CA ASN A 37 -23.00 12.16 -4.32
C ASN A 37 -21.94 11.38 -5.12
N ASP A 38 -20.80 11.99 -5.43
CA ASP A 38 -19.54 11.28 -5.65
C ASP A 38 -19.09 10.68 -4.30
N LYS A 39 -19.84 9.67 -3.85
CA LYS A 39 -19.41 8.70 -2.86
C LYS A 39 -18.01 8.30 -3.26
N SER A 40 -17.06 8.63 -2.38
CA SER A 40 -15.70 8.13 -2.39
C SER A 40 -15.70 6.68 -2.85
N ILE A 41 -15.30 6.43 -4.11
CA ILE A 41 -14.90 5.10 -4.53
C ILE A 41 -13.82 4.72 -3.54
N LEU A 42 -14.10 3.72 -2.71
CA LEU A 42 -13.21 3.27 -1.66
C LEU A 42 -12.02 2.61 -2.38
N MET A 43 -11.03 3.42 -2.76
CA MET A 43 -9.82 2.89 -3.34
C MET A 43 -9.03 2.25 -2.22
N ASN A 44 -9.09 0.91 -2.14
CA ASN A 44 -8.20 0.17 -1.26
C ASN A 44 -6.74 0.47 -1.59
N GLU A 45 -5.89 0.44 -0.58
CA GLU A 45 -4.47 0.58 -0.83
C GLU A 45 -3.96 -0.56 -1.71
N PRO A 46 -3.24 -0.25 -2.79
CA PRO A 46 -2.46 -1.25 -3.45
C PRO A 46 -1.31 -1.67 -2.52
N TYR A 47 -1.00 -2.95 -2.50
CA TYR A 47 0.15 -3.52 -1.83
C TYR A 47 1.26 -3.80 -2.85
N GLN A 48 2.53 -3.50 -2.55
CA GLN A 48 3.64 -3.77 -3.46
C GLN A 48 4.47 -4.97 -2.99
N LEU A 49 4.53 -5.97 -3.85
CA LEU A 49 5.44 -7.09 -3.76
C LEU A 49 6.61 -6.86 -4.71
N LEU A 50 7.82 -6.93 -4.16
CA LEU A 50 9.05 -6.70 -4.89
C LEU A 50 9.85 -7.99 -4.94
N ILE A 51 10.14 -8.46 -6.15
CA ILE A 51 10.90 -9.69 -6.39
C ILE A 51 12.19 -9.32 -7.11
N PRO A 52 13.34 -9.25 -6.42
CA PRO A 52 14.59 -8.81 -7.04
C PRO A 52 14.99 -9.72 -8.22
N GLN A 53 15.32 -9.11 -9.36
CA GLN A 53 15.95 -9.79 -10.50
C GLN A 53 17.16 -8.96 -10.93
N THR A 54 18.31 -9.57 -11.20
CA THR A 54 19.51 -8.83 -11.62
C THR A 54 19.38 -8.31 -13.07
N CYS A 55 19.95 -7.11 -13.35
CA CYS A 55 20.49 -6.60 -14.66
C CYS A 55 20.19 -5.12 -15.06
N TYR A 56 21.03 -4.65 -15.99
CA TYR A 56 21.57 -3.34 -16.41
C TYR A 56 20.80 -2.58 -17.52
N ASN A 57 19.73 -3.16 -18.08
CA ASN A 57 19.08 -2.61 -19.29
C ASN A 57 17.85 -1.71 -19.05
N ILE A 58 17.30 -1.66 -17.83
CA ILE A 58 16.14 -0.81 -17.49
C ILE A 58 16.51 0.68 -17.51
N CYS A 59 17.76 1.02 -17.19
CA CYS A 59 18.26 2.40 -17.14
C CYS A 59 18.19 3.12 -18.51
N GLN A 60 18.35 2.39 -19.62
CA GLN A 60 18.41 2.95 -20.97
C GLN A 60 17.01 3.30 -21.55
N LEU A 61 15.95 2.63 -21.10
CA LEU A 61 14.59 2.80 -21.62
C LEU A 61 13.79 3.89 -20.90
N MET A 62 14.16 4.25 -19.67
CA MET A 62 13.40 5.21 -18.83
C MET A 62 13.43 6.67 -19.32
N ILE A 63 14.36 7.04 -20.20
CA ILE A 63 14.45 8.41 -20.76
C ILE A 63 13.29 8.70 -21.73
N LYS A 64 12.59 7.66 -22.24
CA LYS A 64 11.69 7.80 -23.40
C LYS A 64 10.17 7.78 -23.10
N LEU A 65 9.71 7.73 -21.83
CA LEU A 65 8.28 7.55 -21.55
C LEU A 65 7.47 8.84 -21.25
N PRO A 66 6.24 8.98 -21.80
CA PRO A 66 5.41 10.17 -21.63
C PRO A 66 4.79 10.31 -20.22
N LYS A 67 4.41 11.55 -19.88
CA LYS A 67 4.07 12.00 -18.51
C LYS A 67 2.57 12.23 -18.28
N THR A 68 1.73 11.22 -18.46
CA THR A 68 0.29 11.35 -18.18
C THR A 68 -0.22 10.20 -17.29
N ASN A 69 -1.03 10.55 -16.28
CA ASN A 69 -1.59 9.78 -15.14
C ASN A 69 -0.75 9.82 -13.86
N LEU A 70 -1.15 10.70 -12.92
CA LEU A 70 -0.22 11.55 -12.16
C LEU A 70 -0.15 11.36 -10.63
N ILE A 71 -0.62 10.23 -10.08
CA ILE A 71 -0.47 9.95 -8.63
C ILE A 71 0.47 8.76 -8.39
N HIS A 72 0.20 7.59 -8.99
CA HIS A 72 1.13 6.45 -8.94
C HIS A 72 2.40 6.66 -9.76
N SER A 73 2.33 7.39 -10.88
CA SER A 73 3.53 7.69 -11.65
C SER A 73 4.48 8.63 -10.92
N LYS A 74 4.04 9.45 -9.96
CA LYS A 74 4.94 10.30 -9.18
C LYS A 74 5.76 9.48 -8.19
N PHE A 75 5.15 8.52 -7.49
CA PHE A 75 5.90 7.61 -6.62
C PHE A 75 6.82 6.74 -7.46
N ILE A 76 6.29 6.03 -8.47
CA ILE A 76 7.08 5.14 -9.34
C ILE A 76 8.20 5.90 -10.06
N LYS A 77 7.94 7.10 -10.61
CA LYS A 77 9.01 7.90 -11.22
C LYS A 77 9.99 8.45 -10.20
N LYS A 78 9.58 8.73 -8.96
CA LYS A 78 10.47 9.27 -7.91
C LYS A 78 11.29 8.15 -7.26
N SER A 79 10.71 6.98 -7.01
CA SER A 79 11.43 5.77 -6.61
C SER A 79 12.41 5.33 -7.69
N GLN A 80 11.99 5.28 -8.96
CA GLN A 80 12.86 4.95 -10.08
C GLN A 80 13.95 6.00 -10.34
N LYS A 81 13.66 7.30 -10.14
CA LYS A 81 14.66 8.37 -10.27
C LYS A 81 15.63 8.44 -9.09
N LEU A 82 15.22 7.98 -7.90
CA LEU A 82 16.09 7.88 -6.72
C LEU A 82 16.91 6.59 -6.71
N TRP A 83 16.49 5.52 -7.40
CA TRP A 83 17.13 4.19 -7.31
C TRP A 83 17.47 3.61 -8.70
N PRO A 84 18.54 4.12 -9.36
CA PRO A 84 18.96 3.67 -10.67
C PRO A 84 19.41 2.19 -10.76
N ASN A 85 19.52 1.48 -9.63
CA ASN A 85 19.98 0.08 -9.56
C ASN A 85 18.86 -0.93 -9.23
N PHE A 86 17.59 -0.50 -9.32
CA PHE A 86 16.46 -1.34 -8.95
C PHE A 86 16.00 -2.19 -10.14
N ASN A 87 16.50 -3.42 -10.23
CA ASN A 87 15.94 -4.45 -11.11
C ASN A 87 15.18 -5.47 -10.25
N ALA A 88 13.86 -5.48 -10.39
CA ALA A 88 12.96 -6.36 -9.68
C ALA A 88 11.68 -6.50 -10.48
N ASN A 89 11.07 -7.67 -10.45
CA ASN A 89 9.68 -7.81 -10.83
C ASN A 89 8.84 -7.20 -9.72
N LEU A 90 8.27 -6.04 -10.03
CA LEU A 90 7.32 -5.37 -9.16
C LEU A 90 5.91 -5.90 -9.46
N MET A 91 5.22 -6.34 -8.43
CA MET A 91 3.82 -6.73 -8.49
C MET A 91 3.01 -5.86 -7.54
N THR A 92 1.93 -5.28 -8.04
CA THR A 92 0.99 -4.50 -7.25
C THR A 92 -0.29 -5.30 -7.06
N LEU A 93 -0.77 -5.41 -5.83
CA LEU A 93 -2.01 -6.12 -5.50
C LEU A 93 -3.05 -5.13 -5.02
N TYR A 94 -4.24 -5.18 -5.60
CA TYR A 94 -5.36 -4.33 -5.21
C TYR A 94 -6.56 -5.19 -4.84
N ASN A 95 -7.06 -5.03 -3.60
CA ASN A 95 -8.32 -5.66 -3.21
C ASN A 95 -9.49 -4.88 -3.82
N ILE A 96 -10.38 -5.54 -4.56
CA ILE A 96 -11.55 -4.88 -5.17
C ILE A 96 -12.77 -4.77 -4.24
N ASN A 97 -12.71 -5.33 -3.03
CA ASN A 97 -13.83 -5.28 -2.07
C ASN A 97 -13.83 -3.97 -1.28
N ASN A 98 -14.99 -3.36 -0.98
CA ASN A 98 -15.09 -2.14 -0.18
C ASN A 98 -14.99 -2.39 1.36
N GLU A 99 -14.48 -3.55 1.76
CA GLU A 99 -14.31 -3.94 3.16
C GLU A 99 -12.97 -3.47 3.73
N LEU A 100 -12.74 -3.74 5.02
CA LEU A 100 -11.43 -3.56 5.63
C LEU A 100 -10.36 -4.30 4.83
N ILE A 101 -9.16 -3.74 4.77
CA ILE A 101 -8.03 -4.35 4.06
C ILE A 101 -7.34 -5.33 5.01
N ASN A 102 -6.94 -6.49 4.49
CA ASN A 102 -6.05 -7.41 5.19
C ASN A 102 -4.72 -7.47 4.43
N LYS A 103 -3.71 -6.72 4.91
CA LYS A 103 -2.40 -6.65 4.24
C LYS A 103 -1.65 -7.98 4.28
N GLY A 104 -1.71 -8.73 5.38
CA GLY A 104 -1.11 -10.07 5.48
C GLY A 104 -1.64 -11.02 4.42
N LYS A 105 -2.96 -11.05 4.26
CA LYS A 105 -3.62 -11.84 3.22
C LYS A 105 -3.17 -11.41 1.83
N LEU A 106 -3.06 -10.11 1.55
CA LEU A 106 -2.51 -9.61 0.28
C LEU A 106 -1.04 -9.99 0.06
N LYS A 107 -0.21 -10.00 1.11
CA LYS A 107 1.18 -10.47 1.04
C LYS A 107 1.24 -11.95 0.64
N ASN A 108 0.40 -12.80 1.24
CA ASN A 108 0.28 -14.22 0.89
C ASN A 108 -0.16 -14.41 -0.56
N VAL A 109 -1.22 -13.72 -0.99
CA VAL A 109 -1.73 -13.78 -2.37
C VAL A 109 -0.65 -13.36 -3.36
N GLY A 110 0.04 -12.24 -3.08
CA GLY A 110 1.14 -11.76 -3.92
C GLY A 110 2.23 -12.79 -4.06
N PHE A 111 2.66 -13.42 -2.96
CA PHE A 111 3.69 -14.45 -2.98
C PHE A 111 3.29 -15.67 -3.83
N ILE A 112 2.03 -16.13 -3.70
CA ILE A 112 1.52 -17.27 -4.49
C ILE A 112 1.46 -16.92 -5.97
N GLU A 113 0.91 -15.76 -6.32
CA GLU A 113 0.83 -15.32 -7.72
C GLU A 113 2.21 -15.07 -8.31
N ALA A 114 3.14 -14.55 -7.53
CA ALA A 114 4.54 -14.41 -7.93
C ALA A 114 5.19 -15.75 -8.27
N LEU A 115 4.98 -16.80 -7.47
CA LEU A 115 5.55 -18.13 -7.70
C LEU A 115 5.06 -18.77 -9.01
N LYS A 116 3.88 -18.37 -9.49
CA LYS A 116 3.35 -18.82 -10.78
C LYS A 116 4.07 -18.17 -11.97
N LEU A 117 4.66 -16.99 -11.76
CA LEU A 117 5.24 -16.17 -12.83
C LEU A 117 6.77 -16.23 -12.84
N PHE A 118 7.38 -16.34 -11.67
CA PHE A 118 8.80 -16.10 -11.49
C PHE A 118 9.42 -17.20 -10.63
N LYS A 119 10.66 -17.56 -10.97
CA LYS A 119 11.54 -18.31 -10.08
C LYS A 119 12.32 -17.31 -9.25
N PHE A 120 12.10 -17.29 -7.93
CA PHE A 120 12.80 -16.39 -7.02
C PHE A 120 13.06 -17.07 -5.67
N ASN A 121 14.18 -16.69 -5.06
CA ASN A 121 14.65 -17.26 -3.80
C ASN A 121 14.51 -16.29 -2.62
N CYS A 122 14.15 -15.03 -2.89
CA CYS A 122 13.73 -14.10 -1.86
C CYS A 122 12.70 -13.10 -2.39
N VAL A 123 11.95 -12.54 -1.45
CA VAL A 123 10.86 -11.63 -1.69
C VAL A 123 10.96 -10.45 -0.74
N ILE A 124 10.55 -9.28 -1.21
CA ILE A 124 10.47 -8.06 -0.43
C ILE A 124 9.01 -7.62 -0.37
N PHE A 125 8.51 -7.58 0.83
CA PHE A 125 7.21 -7.06 1.20
C PHE A 125 7.35 -5.57 1.47
N HIS A 126 6.65 -4.70 0.73
CA HIS A 126 6.89 -3.25 0.78
C HIS A 126 5.60 -2.43 0.78
N ASP A 127 5.43 -1.62 1.82
CA ASP A 127 4.32 -0.67 1.89
C ASP A 127 4.48 0.48 0.87
N VAL A 128 3.43 0.75 0.10
CA VAL A 128 3.46 1.67 -1.05
C VAL A 128 3.68 3.14 -0.71
N ASN A 129 3.47 3.48 0.55
CA ASN A 129 3.59 4.83 1.10
C ASN A 129 4.96 5.09 1.74
N LEU A 130 5.88 4.13 1.71
CA LEU A 130 7.23 4.28 2.25
C LEU A 130 8.23 4.48 1.11
N ALA A 131 9.14 5.45 1.26
CA ALA A 131 10.24 5.66 0.31
C ALA A 131 11.59 5.65 1.05
N PRO A 132 12.53 4.74 0.76
CA PRO A 132 13.84 4.73 1.40
C PRO A 132 14.60 6.03 1.10
N ILE A 133 15.24 6.59 2.12
CA ILE A 133 16.06 7.80 2.02
C ILE A 133 17.48 7.46 1.57
N ASN A 134 18.00 6.32 2.01
CA ASN A 134 19.38 5.93 1.82
C ASN A 134 19.50 4.81 0.77
N TYR A 135 20.27 5.07 -0.29
CA TYR A 135 20.49 4.11 -1.39
C TYR A 135 21.34 2.90 -0.98
N TYR A 136 22.03 2.95 0.17
CA TYR A 136 22.73 1.79 0.73
C TYR A 136 21.77 0.76 1.34
N ASN A 137 20.48 1.07 1.48
CA ASN A 137 19.50 0.09 1.91
C ASN A 137 19.25 -0.92 0.78
N SER A 138 19.91 -2.08 0.83
CA SER A 138 19.87 -3.07 -0.25
C SER A 138 18.53 -3.78 -0.35
N TYR A 139 17.93 -3.69 -1.53
CA TYR A 139 16.77 -4.48 -1.96
C TYR A 139 17.16 -5.70 -2.78
N GLN A 140 18.45 -6.05 -2.82
CA GLN A 140 18.88 -7.30 -3.44
C GLN A 140 18.66 -8.47 -2.48
N CYS A 141 18.47 -9.66 -3.03
CA CYS A 141 18.45 -10.88 -2.25
C CYS A 141 19.88 -11.27 -1.87
N ASP A 142 20.39 -10.63 -0.83
CA ASP A 142 21.75 -10.82 -0.33
C ASP A 142 21.90 -12.21 0.33
N GLU A 143 23.13 -12.68 0.49
CA GLU A 143 23.41 -13.99 1.09
C GLU A 143 22.83 -14.13 2.51
N LEU A 144 22.82 -13.05 3.29
CA LEU A 144 22.21 -13.00 4.62
C LEU A 144 20.73 -13.39 4.62
N THR A 145 19.98 -13.07 3.55
CA THR A 145 18.54 -13.37 3.45
C THR A 145 18.27 -14.87 3.42
N LYS A 146 19.26 -15.70 3.05
CA LYS A 146 19.15 -17.16 3.13
C LYS A 146 19.09 -17.68 4.57
N TYR A 147 19.63 -16.94 5.53
CA TYR A 147 19.77 -17.36 6.94
C TYR A 147 18.85 -16.61 7.89
N MET A 148 18.34 -15.44 7.51
CA MET A 148 17.47 -14.61 8.35
C MET A 148 16.57 -13.69 7.53
N ALA A 149 15.45 -13.25 8.13
CA ALA A 149 14.67 -12.14 7.60
C ALA A 149 15.37 -10.79 7.90
N ILE A 150 15.19 -9.80 7.04
CA ILE A 150 15.85 -8.49 7.13
C ILE A 150 14.78 -7.40 7.07
N HIS A 151 14.57 -6.70 8.18
CA HIS A 151 13.69 -5.55 8.27
C HIS A 151 14.39 -4.30 7.75
N LEU A 152 13.87 -3.74 6.66
CA LEU A 152 14.49 -2.63 5.95
C LEU A 152 14.03 -1.26 6.47
N SER A 153 12.77 -1.12 6.92
CA SER A 153 12.16 0.16 7.35
C SER A 153 12.26 0.41 8.86
N VAL A 154 13.48 0.60 9.33
CA VAL A 154 13.78 0.75 10.77
C VAL A 154 13.36 2.11 11.33
N GLY A 155 13.40 3.17 10.52
CA GLY A 155 13.04 4.51 10.95
C GLY A 155 12.20 5.25 9.91
N ILE A 156 11.00 5.68 10.30
CA ILE A 156 10.14 6.53 9.46
C ILE A 156 10.09 7.96 10.01
N ASN A 157 10.02 8.95 9.13
CA ASN A 157 10.03 10.38 9.50
C ASN A 157 8.93 10.76 10.52
N ILE A 158 7.72 10.20 10.39
CA ILE A 158 6.61 10.46 11.33
C ILE A 158 6.91 9.99 12.76
N ASN A 159 7.80 9.00 12.90
CA ASN A 159 8.24 8.46 14.19
C ASN A 159 9.66 8.97 14.54
N LYS A 160 10.05 10.14 14.02
CA LYS A 160 11.37 10.76 14.25
C LYS A 160 12.53 9.82 13.89
N PHE A 161 12.34 8.99 12.86
CA PHE A 161 13.31 7.99 12.40
C PHE A 161 13.71 6.95 13.46
N LYS A 162 12.82 6.66 14.41
CA LYS A 162 13.03 5.64 15.44
C LYS A 162 12.15 4.42 15.17
N LEU A 163 12.72 3.25 15.51
CA LEU A 163 11.97 2.00 15.54
C LEU A 163 10.91 2.09 16.65
N PRO A 164 9.63 1.75 16.39
CA PRO A 164 8.56 1.84 17.39
C PRO A 164 8.82 0.98 18.63
N TYR A 165 9.25 -0.26 18.43
CA TYR A 165 9.62 -1.23 19.46
C TYR A 165 10.49 -2.33 18.86
N LYS A 166 11.20 -3.09 19.71
CA LYS A 166 12.28 -4.01 19.30
C LYS A 166 11.84 -5.14 18.35
N THR A 167 10.59 -5.59 18.45
CA THR A 167 10.06 -6.70 17.64
C THR A 167 9.25 -6.20 16.42
N TYR A 168 9.29 -4.90 16.12
CA TYR A 168 8.53 -4.32 15.01
C TYR A 168 9.13 -4.72 13.65
N LEU A 169 8.32 -5.34 12.78
CA LEU A 169 8.70 -5.78 11.44
C LEU A 169 7.83 -5.20 10.31
N GLY A 170 7.03 -4.17 10.60
CA GLY A 170 6.12 -3.56 9.62
C GLY A 170 6.80 -2.63 8.63
N GLY A 171 6.07 -2.24 7.58
CA GLY A 171 6.59 -1.39 6.51
C GLY A 171 7.26 -2.18 5.38
N VAL A 172 8.56 -2.48 5.53
CA VAL A 172 9.38 -3.11 4.50
C VAL A 172 10.23 -4.24 5.07
N LEU A 173 9.98 -5.46 4.61
CA LEU A 173 10.63 -6.68 5.06
C LEU A 173 11.13 -7.52 3.89
N LYS A 174 12.37 -7.99 3.99
CA LYS A 174 13.01 -8.90 3.03
C LYS A 174 13.17 -10.29 3.65
N ILE A 175 12.75 -11.34 2.95
CA ILE A 175 12.78 -12.72 3.45
C ILE A 175 13.01 -13.73 2.31
N SER A 176 13.67 -14.87 2.59
CA SER A 176 13.81 -15.93 1.61
C SER A 176 12.47 -16.61 1.32
N THR A 177 12.32 -17.12 0.10
CA THR A 177 11.16 -17.93 -0.32
C THR A 177 11.01 -19.14 0.61
N HIS A 178 12.12 -19.77 1.00
CA HIS A 178 12.12 -20.90 1.93
C HIS A 178 11.58 -20.49 3.31
N HIS A 179 12.11 -19.45 3.93
CA HIS A 179 11.65 -18.99 5.24
C HIS A 179 10.17 -18.58 5.24
N PHE A 180 9.73 -17.88 4.19
CA PHE A 180 8.34 -17.46 4.08
C PHE A 180 7.36 -18.64 3.98
N ILE A 181 7.75 -19.71 3.28
CA ILE A 181 6.97 -20.96 3.25
C ILE A 181 7.01 -21.66 4.62
N THR A 182 8.17 -21.73 5.26
CA THR A 182 8.35 -22.39 6.57
C THR A 182 7.48 -21.77 7.67
N VAL A 183 7.28 -20.45 7.67
CA VAL A 183 6.39 -19.77 8.63
C VAL A 183 4.91 -19.80 8.24
N ASN A 184 4.57 -20.50 7.15
CA ASN A 184 3.24 -20.48 6.54
C ASN A 184 2.77 -19.05 6.20
N GLY A 185 3.67 -18.16 5.79
CA GLY A 185 3.39 -16.75 5.50
C GLY A 185 2.75 -15.96 6.64
N TYR A 186 2.01 -14.91 6.27
CA TYR A 186 1.26 -14.06 7.21
C TYR A 186 -0.07 -14.69 7.61
N SER A 187 -0.65 -14.30 8.74
CA SER A 187 -2.03 -14.65 9.07
C SER A 187 -3.04 -13.97 8.13
N ASN A 188 -4.12 -14.68 7.80
CA ASN A 188 -5.26 -14.23 7.01
C ASN A 188 -6.40 -13.63 7.86
N GLU A 189 -6.21 -13.47 9.17
CA GLU A 189 -7.27 -13.07 10.12
C GLU A 189 -7.27 -11.58 10.49
N TYR A 190 -6.20 -10.85 10.17
CA TYR A 190 -6.00 -9.46 10.61
C TYR A 190 -6.59 -8.43 9.65
N TRP A 191 -7.92 -8.30 9.67
CA TRP A 191 -8.66 -7.31 8.88
C TRP A 191 -8.60 -5.92 9.51
N GLY A 192 -7.96 -4.97 8.83
CA GLY A 192 -7.77 -3.59 9.29
C GLY A 192 -6.74 -3.42 10.42
N LEU A 193 -5.91 -4.44 10.67
CA LEU A 193 -5.01 -4.56 11.81
C LEU A 193 -3.57 -4.85 11.36
N ASP A 194 -2.95 -3.87 10.70
CA ASP A 194 -1.65 -4.04 10.05
C ASP A 194 -0.53 -4.32 11.06
N ILE A 195 -0.48 -3.56 12.15
CA ILE A 195 0.57 -3.68 13.17
C ILE A 195 0.52 -5.06 13.82
N GLU A 196 -0.67 -5.52 14.19
CA GLU A 196 -0.85 -6.82 14.84
C GLU A 196 -0.62 -7.99 13.88
N ASN A 197 -0.84 -7.80 12.58
CA ASN A 197 -0.46 -8.80 11.58
C ASN A 197 1.06 -8.94 11.47
N ASP A 198 1.80 -7.82 11.52
CA ASP A 198 3.26 -7.85 11.51
C ASP A 198 3.83 -8.42 12.83
N ASP A 199 3.19 -8.15 13.98
CA ASP A 199 3.54 -8.76 15.27
C ASP A 199 3.27 -10.28 15.29
N ASP A 200 2.19 -10.74 14.66
CA ASP A 200 1.93 -12.18 14.48
C ASP A 200 3.03 -12.82 13.63
N PHE A 201 3.43 -12.16 12.54
CA PHE A 201 4.50 -12.65 11.68
C PHE A 201 5.85 -12.74 12.41
N GLU A 202 6.16 -11.78 13.28
CA GLU A 202 7.34 -11.85 14.17
C GLU A 202 7.30 -13.08 15.07
N LYS A 203 6.13 -13.40 15.65
CA LYS A 203 5.97 -14.61 16.47
C LYS A 203 6.19 -15.87 15.66
N ARG A 204 5.66 -15.93 14.43
CA ARG A 204 5.85 -17.09 13.53
C ARG A 204 7.33 -17.32 13.21
N LEU A 205 8.09 -16.26 12.96
CA LEU A 205 9.55 -16.34 12.81
C LEU A 205 10.21 -16.92 14.07
N THR A 206 9.83 -16.40 15.24
CA THR A 206 10.38 -16.87 16.53
C THR A 206 10.04 -18.34 16.81
N ILE A 207 8.80 -18.77 16.57
CA ILE A 207 8.34 -20.15 16.79
C ILE A 207 9.07 -21.14 15.89
N THR A 208 9.34 -20.75 14.64
CA THR A 208 10.08 -21.56 13.67
C THR A 208 11.60 -21.42 13.80
N ASN A 209 12.08 -20.68 14.79
CA ASN A 209 13.49 -20.40 15.05
C ASN A 209 14.21 -19.72 13.86
N ILE A 210 13.48 -18.98 13.04
CA ILE A 210 14.02 -18.16 11.96
C ILE A 210 14.39 -16.80 12.54
N LYS A 211 15.68 -16.46 12.49
CA LYS A 211 16.19 -15.19 13.00
C LYS A 211 15.76 -14.04 12.09
N TYR A 212 15.71 -12.84 12.65
CA TYR A 212 15.58 -11.60 11.90
C TYR A 212 16.54 -10.53 12.44
N ILE A 213 16.86 -9.57 11.57
CA ILE A 213 17.65 -8.39 11.93
C ILE A 213 16.99 -7.11 11.42
N HIS A 214 17.27 -6.01 12.10
CA HIS A 214 17.01 -4.66 11.61
C HIS A 214 18.27 -4.14 10.92
N VAL A 215 18.13 -3.54 9.74
CA VAL A 215 19.25 -2.81 9.13
C VAL A 215 19.70 -1.65 10.02
N ASN A 216 20.90 -1.13 9.78
CA ASN A 216 21.39 0.02 10.53
C ASN A 216 20.40 1.21 10.46
N ASP A 217 20.20 1.90 11.58
CA ASP A 217 19.25 3.01 11.75
C ASP A 217 19.48 4.21 10.83
N ARG A 218 20.71 4.44 10.35
CA ARG A 218 21.05 5.47 9.34
C ARG A 218 20.80 5.00 7.91
N ILE A 219 20.73 3.69 7.69
CA ILE A 219 20.46 3.07 6.38
C ILE A 219 18.97 2.82 6.21
N GLY A 220 18.31 2.31 7.24
CA GLY A 220 16.89 1.92 7.25
C GLY A 220 15.91 3.08 7.39
N GLN A 221 16.24 4.27 6.91
CA GLN A 221 15.39 5.45 7.03
C GLN A 221 14.47 5.62 5.83
N TYR A 222 13.20 5.92 6.08
CA TYR A 222 12.15 6.06 5.08
C TYR A 222 11.35 7.35 5.30
N LEU A 223 10.90 7.93 4.19
CA LEU A 223 9.87 8.95 4.17
C LEU A 223 8.50 8.29 4.04
N TYR A 224 7.63 8.59 4.99
CA TYR A 224 6.21 8.30 4.90
C TYR A 224 5.52 9.32 3.99
N ILE A 225 4.73 8.82 3.04
CA ILE A 225 3.94 9.60 2.10
C ILE A 225 2.48 9.49 2.55
N PRO A 226 1.89 10.56 3.11
CA PRO A 226 0.51 10.52 3.60
C PRO A 226 -0.49 10.18 2.49
N TYR A 227 -1.50 9.41 2.85
CA TYR A 227 -2.65 9.10 2.01
C TYR A 227 -3.89 8.91 2.91
N ASN A 228 -5.07 8.94 2.30
CA ASN A 228 -6.34 8.83 3.01
C ASN A 228 -6.66 7.35 3.32
N SER A 229 -6.05 6.79 4.35
CA SER A 229 -6.50 5.52 4.94
C SER A 229 -7.68 5.73 5.87
N LYS A 230 -8.77 4.99 5.68
CA LYS A 230 -9.76 4.76 6.73
C LYS A 230 -9.29 3.55 7.57
N TYR A 231 -8.39 3.76 8.52
CA TYR A 231 -8.09 2.74 9.52
C TYR A 231 -9.23 2.69 10.54
N SER A 232 -9.82 1.51 10.75
CA SER A 232 -10.77 1.30 11.83
C SER A 232 -10.01 1.11 13.14
N LEU A 233 -10.05 2.12 13.99
CA LEU A 233 -9.73 1.99 15.40
C LEU A 233 -10.85 1.21 16.09
N GLN A 234 -10.82 -0.12 16.07
CA GLN A 234 -11.36 -0.96 17.14
C GLN A 234 -11.21 -2.46 16.88
N SER A 235 -10.58 -3.16 17.83
CA SER A 235 -10.85 -4.57 18.09
C SER A 235 -10.62 -4.86 19.58
N ASN A 236 -11.67 -5.29 20.28
CA ASN A 236 -11.61 -5.64 21.69
C ASN A 236 -10.98 -7.03 21.95
N ASN A 237 -10.39 -7.69 20.93
CA ASN A 237 -9.85 -9.05 21.03
C ASN A 237 -8.41 -9.23 20.50
N LEU A 238 -7.67 -8.16 20.24
CA LEU A 238 -6.30 -8.18 19.65
C LEU A 238 -5.32 -9.10 20.37
N LYS A 239 -5.25 -8.98 21.71
CA LYS A 239 -4.36 -9.82 22.53
C LYS A 239 -4.69 -11.31 22.41
N LYS A 240 -5.97 -11.66 22.22
CA LYS A 240 -6.38 -13.07 22.10
C LYS A 240 -5.94 -13.68 20.77
N LEU A 241 -6.03 -12.92 19.67
CA LEU A 241 -5.55 -13.36 18.35
C LEU A 241 -4.04 -13.60 18.39
N LEU A 242 -3.27 -12.60 18.85
CA LEU A 242 -1.82 -12.71 18.97
C LEU A 242 -1.36 -13.84 19.89
N ASN A 243 -2.12 -14.17 20.94
CA ASN A 243 -1.79 -15.30 21.82
C ASN A 243 -2.07 -16.68 21.18
N ARG A 244 -2.89 -16.72 20.13
CA ARG A 244 -3.21 -17.95 19.38
C ARG A 244 -2.32 -18.18 18.17
N SER A 245 -1.43 -17.24 17.84
CA SER A 245 -0.45 -17.33 16.74
C SER A 245 0.17 -18.73 16.60
N ASN A 246 0.79 -19.25 17.66
CA ASN A 246 1.42 -20.58 17.65
C ASN A 246 0.45 -21.73 17.34
N LYS A 247 -0.79 -21.65 17.84
CA LYS A 247 -1.81 -22.68 17.61
C LYS A 247 -2.35 -22.60 16.17
N ASN A 248 -2.52 -21.39 15.67
CA ASN A 248 -3.18 -21.12 14.39
C ASN A 248 -2.22 -21.16 13.21
N MET A 249 -0.91 -20.92 13.40
CA MET A 249 0.07 -20.81 12.30
C MET A 249 0.02 -22.00 11.33
N ASN A 250 -0.27 -23.21 11.80
CA ASN A 250 -0.34 -24.40 10.95
C ASN A 250 -1.62 -24.49 10.11
N SER A 251 -2.69 -23.78 10.48
CA SER A 251 -4.00 -23.81 9.83
C SER A 251 -4.43 -22.48 9.23
N ASP A 252 -3.72 -21.39 9.51
CA ASP A 252 -3.99 -20.02 9.06
C ASP A 252 -2.69 -19.44 8.46
N GLY A 253 -2.67 -19.24 7.14
CA GLY A 253 -1.55 -18.64 6.42
C GLY A 253 -1.54 -18.89 4.91
N LEU A 254 -0.38 -19.27 4.37
CA LEU A 254 -0.23 -19.57 2.93
C LEU A 254 -1.03 -20.77 2.48
N ASN A 255 -1.19 -21.77 3.35
CA ASN A 255 -1.85 -23.03 3.03
C ASN A 255 -3.38 -22.93 2.92
N ASP A 256 -4.01 -21.90 3.51
CA ASP A 256 -5.47 -21.75 3.55
C ASP A 256 -5.97 -20.42 2.94
N VAL A 257 -5.08 -19.61 2.36
CA VAL A 257 -5.46 -18.31 1.83
C VAL A 257 -6.48 -18.43 0.69
N SER A 258 -7.71 -17.97 0.96
CA SER A 258 -8.79 -17.92 -0.03
C SER A 258 -8.88 -16.56 -0.72
N TYR A 259 -8.81 -16.56 -2.05
CA TYR A 259 -8.87 -15.37 -2.89
C TYR A 259 -9.30 -15.70 -4.32
N LYS A 260 -9.71 -14.66 -5.08
CA LYS A 260 -9.96 -14.77 -6.53
C LYS A 260 -9.19 -13.68 -7.27
N VAL A 261 -8.43 -14.05 -8.30
CA VAL A 261 -7.87 -13.07 -9.25
C VAL A 261 -8.97 -12.59 -10.17
N ILE A 262 -9.19 -11.28 -10.22
CA ILE A 262 -10.24 -10.63 -11.01
C ILE A 262 -9.68 -10.16 -12.34
N SER A 263 -8.51 -9.52 -12.31
CA SER A 263 -7.81 -9.10 -13.51
C SER A 263 -6.30 -9.06 -13.27
N ARG A 264 -5.57 -9.21 -14.38
CA ARG A 264 -4.12 -9.03 -14.44
C ARG A 264 -3.82 -8.08 -15.59
N SER A 265 -2.98 -7.09 -15.32
CA SER A 265 -2.45 -6.17 -16.31
C SER A 265 -0.94 -6.12 -16.20
N ASP A 266 -0.25 -6.65 -17.21
CA ASP A 266 1.21 -6.54 -17.30
C ASP A 266 1.56 -5.18 -17.92
N LEU A 267 2.18 -4.32 -17.12
CA LEU A 267 2.62 -2.98 -17.52
C LEU A 267 4.15 -2.98 -17.70
N PRO A 268 4.73 -2.01 -18.41
CA PRO A 268 6.16 -2.00 -18.72
C PRO A 268 7.12 -2.11 -17.52
N PHE A 269 6.65 -1.77 -16.31
CA PHE A 269 7.47 -1.76 -15.09
C PHE A 269 6.93 -2.62 -13.95
N PHE A 270 5.70 -3.11 -14.05
CA PHE A 270 5.09 -3.90 -12.99
C PHE A 270 3.90 -4.71 -13.50
N THR A 271 3.64 -5.84 -12.86
CA THR A 271 2.38 -6.57 -13.03
C THR A 271 1.37 -6.03 -12.01
N HIS A 272 0.20 -5.64 -12.47
CA HIS A 272 -0.91 -5.23 -11.62
C HIS A 272 -1.92 -6.38 -11.50
N LEU A 273 -2.23 -6.77 -10.28
CA LEU A 273 -3.22 -7.79 -9.97
C LEU A 273 -4.37 -7.15 -9.18
N GLN A 274 -5.57 -7.27 -9.72
CA GLN A 274 -6.79 -7.03 -8.97
C GLN A 274 -7.28 -8.35 -8.40
N VAL A 275 -7.43 -8.40 -7.09
CA VAL A 275 -7.83 -9.60 -6.38
C VAL A 275 -9.04 -9.30 -5.52
N LEU A 276 -9.85 -10.33 -5.30
CA LEU A 276 -10.95 -10.30 -4.35
C LEU A 276 -10.55 -11.19 -3.18
N ILE A 277 -10.32 -10.55 -2.03
CA ILE A 277 -10.18 -11.23 -0.74
C ILE A 277 -11.43 -10.96 0.08
N LYS A 278 -11.85 -11.97 0.85
CA LYS A 278 -13.01 -11.89 1.74
C LYS A 278 -12.65 -12.41 3.12
N GLN A 279 -13.34 -11.89 4.13
CA GLN A 279 -13.40 -12.51 5.44
C GLN A 279 -14.13 -13.85 5.29
N SER A 280 -13.54 -14.90 5.87
CA SER A 280 -14.14 -16.25 5.91
C SER A 280 -15.35 -16.28 6.82
#